data_AF-B5J938-F1
#
_entry.id   AF-B5J938-F1
#
_cell.length_a   1.000
_cell.length_b   1.000
_cell.length_c   1.000
_cell.angle_alpha   90.00
_cell.angle_beta   90.00
_cell.angle_gamma   90.00
#
_symmetry.space_group_name_H-M   'P 1'
#
loop_
_entity.id
_entity.type
_entity.pdbx_description
1 polymer ?
#
loop_
_entity_poly.entity_id
_entity_poly.type
_entity_poly.pdbx_seq_one_letter_code
_entity_poly.pdbx_strand_id
1 'polypeptide(L)' 'MSPSKRREMIRKENTKLSLTRQCKLLKISRSSIYYTPVGVNAETLKLMHEIDRIFTKYPFFGSRQIADICI' A
#
# COMPACT_ATOMS: atom_id res chain seq x y z
N MET A 1 -0.23 7.25 17.98
CA MET A 1 -1.22 6.22 17.60
C MET A 1 -1.08 5.90 16.11
N SER A 2 -0.98 4.62 15.72
CA SER A 2 -0.77 4.23 14.31
C SER A 2 -2.00 4.53 13.43
N PRO A 3 -1.85 4.68 12.11
CA PRO A 3 -2.97 4.82 11.18
C PRO A 3 -3.96 3.64 11.25
N SER A 4 -3.48 2.40 11.41
CA SER A 4 -4.34 1.20 11.51
C SER A 4 -5.24 1.26 12.74
N LYS A 5 -4.68 1.60 13.91
CA LYS A 5 -5.44 1.75 15.16
C LYS A 5 -6.50 2.84 15.08
N ARG A 6 -6.25 3.89 14.29
CA ARG A 6 -7.24 4.94 14.00
C ARG A 6 -8.38 4.45 13.11
N ARG A 7 -8.12 3.56 12.15
CA ARG A 7 -9.17 2.97 11.30
C ARG A 7 -10.12 2.08 12.10
N GLU A 8 -9.63 1.33 13.09
CA GLU A 8 -10.44 0.48 13.96
C GLU A 8 -11.47 1.27 14.82
N MET A 9 -11.22 2.56 15.03
CA MET A 9 -12.14 3.47 15.73
C MET A 9 -13.32 3.94 14.89
N ILE A 10 -13.32 3.66 13.57
CA ILE A 10 -14.43 4.01 12.69
C ILE A 10 -15.65 3.14 13.00
N ARG A 11 -16.82 3.76 13.09
CA ARG A 11 -18.12 3.11 13.28
C ARG A 11 -19.03 3.46 12.10
N LYS A 12 -19.17 2.51 11.17
CA LYS A 12 -19.96 2.70 9.92
C LYS A 12 -21.45 2.92 10.20
N GLU A 13 -21.98 2.31 11.25
CA GLU A 13 -23.39 2.34 11.64
C GLU A 13 -23.77 3.56 12.50
N ASN A 14 -22.82 4.47 12.76
CA ASN A 14 -23.09 5.64 13.59
C ASN A 14 -24.02 6.63 12.85
N THR A 15 -25.26 6.76 13.32
CA THR A 15 -26.28 7.65 12.75
C THR A 15 -26.04 9.13 13.06
N LYS A 16 -25.26 9.46 14.10
CA LYS A 16 -25.00 10.84 14.55
C LYS A 16 -23.82 11.49 13.84
N LEU A 17 -22.85 10.70 13.37
CA LEU A 17 -21.60 11.21 12.83
C LEU A 17 -21.20 10.51 11.53
N SER A 18 -21.22 11.25 10.42
CA SER A 18 -20.84 10.73 9.12
C SER A 18 -19.39 10.23 9.08
N LEU A 19 -19.13 9.24 8.21
CA LEU A 19 -17.78 8.70 8.00
C LEU A 19 -16.75 9.78 7.68
N THR A 20 -17.12 10.83 6.93
CA THR A 20 -16.23 11.96 6.63
C THR A 20 -15.80 12.69 7.90
N ARG A 21 -16.75 12.97 8.81
CA ARG A 21 -16.44 13.64 10.07
C ARG A 21 -15.59 12.76 10.99
N GLN A 22 -15.89 11.46 11.05
CA GLN A 22 -15.06 10.49 11.78
C GLN A 22 -13.62 10.46 11.24
N CYS A 23 -13.43 10.40 9.91
CA CYS A 23 -12.11 10.47 9.28
C CYS A 23 -11.36 11.74 9.63
N LYS A 24 -12.04 12.89 9.58
CA LYS A 24 -11.46 14.21 9.89
C LYS A 24 -10.99 14.28 11.34
N LEU A 25 -11.80 13.81 12.29
CA LEU A 25 -11.46 13.76 13.71
C LEU A 25 -10.27 12.83 13.97
N LEU A 26 -10.25 11.67 13.31
CA LEU A 26 -9.17 10.69 13.43
C LEU A 26 -7.96 11.04 12.55
N LYS A 27 -7.97 12.12 11.76
CA LYS A 27 -6.87 12.52 10.86
C LYS A 27 -6.42 11.39 9.92
N ILE A 28 -7.35 10.60 9.39
CA ILE A 28 -7.09 9.55 8.39
C ILE A 28 -7.78 9.88 7.07
N SER A 29 -7.22 9.42 5.94
CA SER A 29 -7.88 9.60 4.64
C SER A 29 -9.14 8.75 4.56
N ARG A 30 -10.17 9.25 3.90
CA ARG A 30 -11.40 8.48 3.67
C ARG A 30 -11.17 7.27 2.78
N SER A 31 -10.27 7.36 1.79
CA SER A 31 -9.88 6.25 0.93
C SER A 31 -9.37 5.04 1.73
N SER A 32 -8.70 5.32 2.86
CA SER A 32 -8.14 4.28 3.72
C SER A 32 -9.15 3.38 4.41
N ILE A 33 -10.44 3.80 4.48
CA ILE A 33 -11.54 2.98 5.00
C ILE A 33 -11.93 1.87 4.00
N TYR A 34 -11.82 2.17 2.71
CA TYR A 34 -12.24 1.27 1.64
C TYR A 34 -11.10 0.40 1.14
N TYR A 35 -9.85 0.76 1.44
CA TYR A 35 -8.69 -0.02 1.09
C TYR A 35 -8.52 -1.22 2.02
N THR A 36 -8.65 -2.42 1.46
CA THR A 36 -8.23 -3.66 2.09
C THR A 36 -6.78 -3.94 1.68
N PRO A 37 -5.84 -4.10 2.63
CA PRO A 37 -4.48 -4.50 2.32
C PRO A 37 -4.49 -5.82 1.55
N VAL A 38 -3.86 -5.84 0.38
CA VAL A 38 -3.64 -7.06 -0.40
C VAL A 38 -2.19 -7.49 -0.16
N GLY A 39 -2.00 -8.74 0.23
CA GLY A 39 -0.67 -9.32 0.39
C GLY A 39 0.06 -9.44 -0.95
N VAL A 40 1.39 -9.46 -0.91
CA VAL A 40 2.23 -9.74 -2.08
C VAL A 40 2.31 -11.25 -2.26
N ASN A 41 1.97 -11.77 -3.44
CA ASN A 41 2.10 -13.20 -3.71
C ASN A 41 3.58 -13.59 -3.92
N ALA A 42 3.88 -14.89 -3.84
CA ALA A 42 5.25 -15.40 -3.90
C ALA A 42 5.96 -15.05 -5.21
N GLU A 43 5.26 -15.09 -6.34
CA GLU A 43 5.85 -14.77 -7.65
C GLU A 43 6.19 -13.29 -7.79
N THR A 44 5.32 -12.40 -7.32
CA THR A 44 5.59 -10.96 -7.26
C THR A 44 6.77 -10.68 -6.34
N LEU A 45 6.86 -11.35 -5.19
CA LEU A 45 7.98 -11.16 -4.26
C LEU A 45 9.32 -11.61 -4.89
N LYS A 46 9.34 -12.75 -5.58
CA LYS A 46 10.51 -13.21 -6.35
C LYS A 46 10.92 -12.19 -7.41
N LEU A 47 9.96 -11.67 -8.16
CA LEU A 47 10.21 -10.65 -9.18
C LEU A 47 10.82 -9.37 -8.55
N MET A 48 10.30 -8.91 -7.41
CA MET A 48 10.86 -7.76 -6.69
C MET A 48 12.31 -8.00 -6.28
N HIS A 49 12.63 -9.19 -5.78
CA HIS A 49 14.02 -9.55 -5.44
C HIS A 49 14.94 -9.60 -6.66
N GLU A 50 14.48 -10.09 -7.82
CA GLU A 50 15.32 -10.11 -9.03
C GLU A 50 15.54 -8.69 -9.58
N ILE A 51 14.53 -7.84 -9.55
CA ILE A 51 14.66 -6.41 -9.89
C ILE A 51 15.74 -5.74 -9.02
N ASP A 52 15.67 -5.94 -7.70
CA ASP A 52 16.67 -5.40 -6.77
C ASP A 52 18.08 -5.94 -7.05
N ARG A 53 18.19 -7.24 -7.37
CA ARG A 53 19.46 -7.89 -7.71
C ARG A 53 20.09 -7.31 -8.96
N ILE A 54 19.30 -7.11 -10.03
CA ILE A 54 19.77 -6.54 -11.30
C ILE A 54 20.19 -5.09 -11.10
N PHE A 55 19.38 -4.28 -10.41
CA PHE A 55 19.71 -2.88 -10.17
C PHE A 55 20.98 -2.73 -9.31
N THR A 56 21.15 -3.59 -8.31
CA THR A 56 22.38 -3.62 -7.49
C THR A 56 23.61 -3.98 -8.33
N LYS A 57 23.46 -4.92 -9.27
CA LYS A 57 24.56 -5.35 -10.16
C LYS A 57 24.86 -4.33 -11.27
N TYR A 58 23.83 -3.66 -11.78
CA TYR A 58 23.89 -2.71 -12.89
C TYR A 58 23.14 -1.42 -12.55
N PRO A 59 23.71 -0.54 -11.71
CA PRO A 59 23.01 0.66 -11.20
C PRO A 59 22.71 1.72 -12.26
N PHE A 60 23.19 1.51 -13.48
CA PHE A 60 22.95 2.36 -14.65
C PHE A 60 21.83 1.82 -15.56
N PHE A 61 21.25 0.65 -15.28
CA PHE A 61 20.13 0.13 -16.05
C PHE A 61 18.84 0.91 -15.74
N GLY A 62 18.15 1.33 -16.81
CA GLY A 62 16.80 1.89 -16.71
C GLY A 62 15.73 0.81 -16.58
N SER A 63 14.50 1.22 -16.26
CA SER A 63 13.37 0.30 -16.03
C SER A 63 13.08 -0.63 -17.22
N ARG A 64 13.26 -0.15 -18.45
CA ARG A 64 13.08 -0.98 -19.66
C ARG A 64 14.10 -2.11 -19.75
N GLN A 65 15.37 -1.80 -19.50
CA GLN A 65 16.45 -2.79 -19.52
C GLN A 65 16.26 -3.85 -18.43
N ILE A 66 15.78 -3.44 -17.25
CA ILE A 66 15.46 -4.37 -16.16
C ILE A 66 14.26 -5.25 -16.54
N ALA A 67 13.22 -4.67 -17.16
CA ALA A 67 12.06 -5.42 -17.62
C ALA A 67 12.43 -6.48 -18.67
N ASP A 68 13.27 -6.13 -19.66
CA ASP A 68 13.73 -7.06 -20.71
C ASP A 68 14.54 -8.26 -20.15
N ILE A 69 15.03 -8.17 -18.92
CA ILE A 69 15.79 -9.25 -18.25
C ILE A 69 14.87 -10.08 -17.34
N CYS A 70 13.89 -9.44 -16.69
CA CYS A 70 13.02 -10.07 -15.69
C CYS A 70 11.75 -10.72 -16.26
N ILE A 71 11.30 -10.30 -17.44
CA ILE A 71 10.03 -10.69 -18.08
C ILE A 71 10.35 -11.44 -19.37
#